data_AF-A0A484ZSN3-F1
#
_entry.id   AF-A0A484ZSN3-F1
#
_cell.length_a   1.000
_cell.length_b   1.000
_cell.length_c   1.000
_cell.angle_alpha   90.00
_cell.angle_beta   90.00
_cell.angle_gamma   90.00
#
_symmetry.space_group_name_H-M   'P 1'
#
loop_
_entity.id
_entity.type
_entity.pdbx_description
1 polymer ?
#
loop_
_entity_poly.entity_id
_entity_poly.type
_entity_poly.pdbx_seq_one_letter_code
_entity_poly.pdbx_strand_id
1 'polypeptide(L)'
;MIQVIIALLVIVVVARLILKGYKAEPVLFAAGLILMIVTMVFGWGSILPKNLKTTGISFFDPFEVMRDLFSTRAADLGLMIMALMGFAHYMDHIGANKAVVRVATRPLKALRSPYILLFFSFLLASVLQLAIPSATGLAVLLMGTMFPIMIGLGLSPASAAGVIATSLGVAYTPMAVDAIRATDAVGMGKDVVGYVISYQGPAAIATVLAVGITHVFWQRHCDLKLGIVPDLGKEDEEGSKEKGAPGFYALLPMLRLLWRSFSLSFS
;
A
#
# COMPACT_ATOMS: atom_id res chain seq x y z
N MET A 1 13.96 2.22 30.91
CA MET A 1 14.81 1.11 30.39
C MET A 1 14.09 -0.23 30.36
N ILE A 2 13.41 -0.65 31.44
CA ILE A 2 12.66 -1.93 31.48
C ILE A 2 11.54 -2.00 30.40
N GLN A 3 10.84 -0.89 30.15
CA GLN A 3 9.87 -0.75 29.05
C GLN A 3 10.42 -1.16 27.68
N VAL A 4 11.63 -0.71 27.36
CA VAL A 4 12.28 -0.97 26.06
C VAL A 4 12.66 -2.45 25.93
N ILE A 5 13.11 -3.07 27.02
CA ILE A 5 13.48 -4.49 27.05
C ILE A 5 12.25 -5.36 26.80
N ILE A 6 11.13 -5.05 27.47
CA ILE A 6 9.86 -5.77 27.30
C ILE A 6 9.33 -5.59 25.87
N ALA A 7 9.32 -4.37 25.35
CA ALA A 7 8.90 -4.10 23.98
C ALA A 7 9.74 -4.87 22.96
N LEU A 8 11.06 -4.89 23.13
CA LEU A 8 11.97 -5.61 22.25
C LEU A 8 11.75 -7.12 22.31
N LEU A 9 11.50 -7.68 23.49
CA LEU A 9 11.19 -9.10 23.66
C LEU A 9 9.90 -9.47 22.91
N VAL A 10 8.84 -8.66 23.06
CA VAL A 10 7.57 -8.87 22.34
C VAL A 10 7.77 -8.79 20.82
N ILE A 11 8.54 -7.82 20.34
CA ILE A 11 8.86 -7.69 18.90
C ILE A 11 9.57 -8.94 18.37
N VAL A 12 10.54 -9.49 19.11
CA VAL A 12 11.25 -10.71 18.71
C VAL A 12 10.31 -11.92 18.66
N VAL A 13 9.37 -12.03 19.61
CA VAL A 13 8.37 -13.10 19.62
C VAL A 13 7.41 -12.98 18.44
N VAL A 14 6.92 -11.78 18.15
CA VAL A 14 6.05 -11.49 17.00
C VAL A 14 6.76 -11.81 15.70
N ALA A 15 8.00 -11.35 15.53
CA ALA A 15 8.80 -11.62 14.34
C ALA A 15 9.00 -13.13 14.14
N ARG A 16 9.30 -13.89 15.20
CA ARG A 16 9.43 -15.35 15.12
C ARG A 16 8.12 -16.04 14.76
N LEU A 17 6.98 -15.58 15.28
CA LEU A 17 5.67 -16.15 14.93
C LEU A 17 5.32 -15.89 13.46
N ILE A 18 5.56 -14.68 12.95
CA ILE A 18 5.31 -14.36 11.54
C ILE A 18 6.20 -15.19 10.62
N LEU A 19 7.50 -15.32 10.93
CA LEU A 19 8.44 -16.14 10.15
C LEU A 19 8.10 -17.65 10.17
N LYS A 20 7.40 -18.11 11.20
CA LYS A 20 6.94 -19.50 11.33
C LYS A 20 5.62 -19.76 10.55
N GLY A 21 5.13 -18.76 9.80
CA GLY A 21 3.96 -18.89 8.94
C GLY A 21 2.63 -18.59 9.62
N TYR A 22 2.63 -18.04 10.83
CA TYR A 22 1.40 -17.54 11.45
C TYR A 22 0.93 -16.27 10.74
N LYS A 23 -0.39 -16.13 10.57
CA LYS A 23 -1.01 -14.92 10.02
C LYS A 23 -0.63 -13.71 10.86
N ALA A 24 -0.17 -12.64 10.21
CA ALA A 24 0.36 -11.47 10.90
C ALA A 24 -0.73 -10.75 11.72
N GLU A 25 -1.97 -10.74 11.24
CA GLU A 25 -3.10 -10.02 11.81
C GLU A 25 -3.42 -10.45 13.26
N PRO A 26 -3.69 -11.73 13.56
CA PRO A 26 -3.95 -12.16 14.94
C PRO A 26 -2.70 -12.04 15.83
N VAL A 27 -1.50 -12.23 15.27
CA VAL A 27 -0.25 -12.15 16.04
C VAL A 27 0.02 -10.72 16.50
N LEU A 28 -0.15 -9.74 15.61
CA LEU A 28 -0.02 -8.31 15.92
C LEU A 28 -1.11 -7.86 16.89
N PHE A 29 -2.36 -8.33 16.70
CA PHE A 29 -3.47 -8.06 17.61
C PHE A 29 -3.18 -8.56 19.03
N ALA A 30 -2.75 -9.82 19.17
CA ALA A 30 -2.41 -10.41 20.45
C ALA A 30 -1.22 -9.68 21.10
N ALA A 31 -0.20 -9.32 20.33
CA ALA A 31 0.95 -8.57 20.83
C ALA A 31 0.56 -7.17 21.34
N GLY A 32 -0.32 -6.47 20.63
CA GLY A 32 -0.88 -5.19 21.06
C GLY A 32 -1.61 -5.30 22.38
N LEU A 33 -2.50 -6.30 22.53
CA LEU A 33 -3.20 -6.58 23.79
C LEU A 33 -2.25 -6.90 24.93
N ILE A 34 -1.25 -7.76 24.70
CA ILE A 34 -0.25 -8.12 25.72
C ILE A 34 0.51 -6.87 26.17
N LEU A 35 0.95 -6.00 25.24
CA LEU A 35 1.64 -4.76 25.58
C LEU A 35 0.76 -3.81 26.39
N MET A 36 -0.53 -3.70 26.05
CA MET A 36 -1.49 -2.87 26.79
C MET A 36 -1.74 -3.41 28.21
N ILE A 37 -1.87 -4.72 28.37
CA ILE A 37 -2.02 -5.38 29.68
C ILE A 37 -0.75 -5.20 30.52
N VAL A 38 0.44 -5.36 29.94
CA VAL A 38 1.70 -5.14 30.66
C VAL A 38 1.83 -3.67 31.06
N THR A 39 1.44 -2.73 30.21
CA THR A 39 1.45 -1.29 30.54
C THR A 39 0.49 -0.97 31.69
N MET A 40 -0.65 -1.65 31.78
CA MET A 40 -1.62 -1.55 32.88
C MET A 40 -1.05 -2.07 34.20
N VAL A 41 -0.47 -3.27 34.20
CA VAL A 41 0.07 -3.90 35.42
C VAL A 41 1.23 -3.09 36.00
N PHE A 42 2.06 -2.48 35.16
CA PHE A 42 3.22 -1.69 35.57
C PHE A 42 2.94 -0.18 35.73
N GLY A 43 1.73 0.30 35.43
CA GLY A 43 1.33 1.69 35.62
C GLY A 43 2.11 2.71 34.77
N TRP A 44 2.65 2.29 33.62
CA TRP A 44 3.61 3.08 32.82
C TRP A 44 2.99 4.13 31.88
N GLY A 45 1.69 4.43 32.04
CA GLY A 45 1.00 5.50 31.32
C GLY A 45 -0.51 5.26 31.26
N SER A 46 -1.26 6.28 30.85
CA SER A 46 -2.69 6.15 30.59
C SER A 46 -2.90 5.37 29.28
N ILE A 47 -3.50 4.19 29.37
CA ILE A 47 -3.83 3.34 28.21
C ILE A 47 -4.96 3.94 27.39
N LEU A 48 -5.74 4.85 28.00
CA LEU A 48 -6.82 5.56 27.36
C LEU A 48 -6.27 6.76 26.56
N PRO A 49 -6.57 6.85 25.25
CA PRO A 49 -6.51 8.12 24.52
C PRO A 49 -7.32 9.18 25.28
N LYS A 50 -6.88 10.44 25.25
CA LYS A 50 -7.51 11.58 26.00
C LYS A 50 -9.03 11.74 25.79
N ASN A 51 -9.63 11.05 24.82
CA ASN A 51 -11.03 11.14 24.42
C ASN A 51 -11.90 9.91 24.74
N LEU A 52 -11.36 8.84 25.35
CA LEU A 52 -12.14 7.64 25.67
C LEU A 52 -12.50 7.58 27.16
N LYS A 53 -13.79 7.40 27.46
CA LYS A 53 -14.28 7.24 28.83
C LYS A 53 -13.86 5.87 29.35
N THR A 54 -13.28 5.84 30.56
CA THR A 54 -12.99 4.61 31.30
C THR A 54 -14.24 3.76 31.43
N THR A 55 -14.13 2.44 31.19
CA THR A 55 -15.27 1.50 31.26
C THR A 55 -15.72 1.18 32.69
N GLY A 56 -15.20 1.89 33.70
CA GLY A 56 -15.48 1.67 35.12
C GLY A 56 -14.75 0.45 35.72
N ILE A 57 -14.23 -0.47 34.90
CA ILE A 57 -13.39 -1.61 35.32
C ILE A 57 -12.08 -1.55 34.53
N SER A 58 -10.98 -1.24 35.22
CA SER A 58 -9.66 -1.06 34.60
C SER A 58 -9.27 -2.22 33.68
N PHE A 59 -9.62 -3.46 34.02
CA PHE A 59 -9.32 -4.66 33.22
C PHE A 59 -9.91 -4.67 31.80
N PHE A 60 -11.04 -3.99 31.54
CA PHE A 60 -11.68 -3.99 30.21
C PHE A 60 -11.26 -2.82 29.31
N ASP A 61 -10.49 -1.85 29.83
CA ASP A 61 -10.06 -0.68 29.06
C ASP A 61 -9.23 -1.03 27.80
N PRO A 62 -8.34 -2.07 27.79
CA PRO A 62 -7.65 -2.48 26.57
C PRO A 62 -8.60 -3.02 25.51
N PHE A 63 -9.63 -3.77 25.90
CA PHE A 63 -10.64 -4.29 24.98
C PHE A 63 -11.51 -3.18 24.38
N GLU A 64 -11.80 -2.14 25.16
CA GLU A 64 -12.56 -0.98 24.70
C GLU A 64 -11.78 -0.16 23.66
N VAL A 65 -10.48 0.07 23.89
CA VAL A 65 -9.61 0.73 22.91
C VAL A 65 -9.54 -0.12 21.64
N MET A 66 -9.41 -1.44 21.74
CA MET A 66 -9.46 -2.30 20.56
C MET A 66 -10.82 -2.18 19.85
N ARG A 67 -11.95 -2.22 20.57
CA ARG A 67 -13.29 -2.04 20.01
C ARG A 67 -13.41 -0.74 19.22
N ASP A 68 -12.92 0.37 19.77
CA ASP A 68 -12.96 1.68 19.13
C ASP A 68 -12.09 1.74 17.86
N LEU A 69 -10.85 1.21 17.93
CA LEU A 69 -9.99 1.11 16.75
C LEU A 69 -10.60 0.22 15.67
N PHE A 70 -11.13 -0.95 16.03
CA PHE A 70 -11.79 -1.84 15.07
C PHE A 70 -13.04 -1.19 14.48
N SER A 71 -13.88 -0.55 15.28
CA SER A 71 -15.09 0.12 14.81
C SER A 71 -14.75 1.22 13.81
N THR A 72 -13.82 2.10 14.15
CA THR A 72 -13.43 3.23 13.29
C THR A 72 -12.74 2.75 12.02
N ARG A 73 -11.77 1.84 12.14
CA ARG A 73 -11.02 1.32 10.97
C ARG A 73 -11.86 0.40 10.09
N ALA A 74 -12.72 -0.44 10.66
CA ALA A 74 -13.61 -1.30 9.88
C ALA A 74 -14.69 -0.49 9.17
N ALA A 75 -15.21 0.56 9.80
CA ALA A 75 -16.13 1.49 9.15
C ALA A 75 -15.43 2.21 7.99
N ASP A 76 -14.29 2.87 8.24
CA ASP A 76 -13.61 3.67 7.21
C ASP A 76 -13.04 2.81 6.08
N LEU A 77 -12.21 1.81 6.41
CA LEU A 77 -11.54 0.97 5.42
C LEU A 77 -12.51 -0.02 4.78
N GLY A 78 -13.41 -0.61 5.58
CA GLY A 78 -14.38 -1.57 5.07
C GLY A 78 -15.34 -0.94 4.07
N LEU A 79 -15.90 0.24 4.39
CA LEU A 79 -16.79 0.94 3.49
C LEU A 79 -16.07 1.44 2.23
N MET A 80 -14.83 1.92 2.38
CA MET A 80 -13.97 2.29 1.24
C MET A 80 -13.70 1.09 0.33
N ILE A 81 -13.28 -0.06 0.88
CA ILE A 81 -12.98 -1.27 0.10
C ILE A 81 -14.24 -1.82 -0.56
N MET A 82 -15.38 -1.86 0.14
CA MET A 82 -16.66 -2.31 -0.43
C MET A 82 -17.07 -1.45 -1.63
N ALA A 83 -16.97 -0.12 -1.53
CA ALA A 83 -17.25 0.77 -2.64
C ALA A 83 -16.24 0.60 -3.80
N LEU A 84 -14.96 0.39 -3.51
CA LEU A 84 -13.91 0.11 -4.50
C LEU A 84 -14.17 -1.20 -5.25
N MET A 85 -14.46 -2.28 -4.53
CA MET A 85 -14.75 -3.60 -5.09
C MET A 85 -16.07 -3.62 -5.86
N GLY A 86 -17.11 -2.96 -5.35
CA GLY A 86 -18.40 -2.83 -6.06
C GLY A 86 -18.25 -2.08 -7.39
N PHE A 87 -17.49 -0.98 -7.40
CA PHE A 87 -17.15 -0.27 -8.64
C PHE A 87 -16.31 -1.14 -9.58
N ALA A 88 -15.27 -1.82 -9.08
CA ALA A 88 -14.41 -2.67 -9.90
C ALA A 88 -15.21 -3.82 -10.55
N HIS A 89 -16.07 -4.49 -9.80
CA HIS A 89 -16.95 -5.55 -10.30
C HIS A 89 -17.94 -5.01 -11.35
N TYR A 90 -18.52 -3.83 -11.13
CA TYR A 90 -19.41 -3.21 -12.10
C TYR A 90 -18.68 -2.82 -13.40
N MET A 91 -17.46 -2.27 -13.29
CA MET A 91 -16.62 -1.91 -14.45
C MET A 91 -16.14 -3.14 -15.24
N ASP A 92 -15.89 -4.26 -14.56
CA ASP A 92 -15.54 -5.52 -15.21
C ASP A 92 -16.75 -6.13 -15.93
N HIS A 93 -17.93 -6.09 -15.30
CA HIS A 93 -19.18 -6.59 -15.90
C HIS A 93 -19.54 -5.88 -17.21
N ILE A 94 -19.32 -4.57 -17.31
CA ILE A 94 -19.55 -3.80 -18.55
C ILE A 94 -18.39 -3.91 -19.57
N GLY A 95 -17.34 -4.67 -19.26
CA GLY A 95 -16.16 -4.84 -20.13
C GLY A 95 -15.26 -3.60 -20.24
N ALA A 96 -15.47 -2.58 -19.41
CA ALA A 96 -14.68 -1.34 -19.42
C ALA A 96 -13.24 -1.60 -19.01
N ASN A 97 -12.99 -2.52 -18.07
CA ASN A 97 -11.65 -2.88 -17.63
C ASN A 97 -10.80 -3.45 -18.78
N LYS A 98 -11.39 -4.34 -19.60
CA LYS A 98 -10.75 -4.89 -20.81
C LYS A 98 -10.48 -3.79 -21.86
N ALA A 99 -11.38 -2.82 -21.99
CA ALA A 99 -11.18 -1.68 -22.89
C ALA A 99 -10.04 -0.76 -22.42
N VAL A 100 -9.91 -0.49 -21.12
CA VAL A 100 -8.78 0.26 -20.54
C VAL A 100 -7.47 -0.43 -20.82
N VAL A 101 -7.39 -1.75 -20.56
CA VAL A 101 -6.18 -2.53 -20.83
C VAL A 101 -5.81 -2.44 -22.31
N ARG A 102 -6.76 -2.61 -23.23
CA ARG A 102 -6.51 -2.51 -24.69
C ARG A 102 -6.03 -1.12 -25.13
N VAL A 103 -6.61 -0.06 -24.58
CA VAL A 103 -6.23 1.34 -24.91
C VAL A 103 -4.88 1.71 -24.28
N ALA A 104 -4.62 1.29 -23.04
CA ALA A 104 -3.37 1.58 -22.33
C ALA A 104 -2.20 0.75 -22.88
N THR A 105 -2.42 -0.50 -23.27
CA THR A 105 -1.37 -1.37 -23.81
C THR A 105 -0.93 -0.94 -25.22
N ARG A 106 -1.80 -0.29 -26.03
CA ARG A 106 -1.43 0.20 -27.38
C ARG A 106 -0.21 1.16 -27.41
N PRO A 107 -0.18 2.27 -26.66
CA PRO A 107 0.99 3.14 -26.62
C PRO A 107 2.16 2.52 -25.84
N LEU A 108 1.89 1.68 -24.82
CA LEU A 108 2.93 1.04 -24.03
C LEU A 108 3.63 -0.11 -24.78
N LYS A 109 2.98 -0.77 -25.75
CA LYS A 109 3.62 -1.76 -26.65
C LYS A 109 4.71 -1.15 -27.53
N ALA A 110 4.69 0.17 -27.78
CA ALA A 110 5.77 0.86 -28.47
C ALA A 110 7.07 0.86 -27.63
N LEU A 111 6.94 0.80 -26.30
CA LEU A 111 8.06 0.58 -25.38
C LEU A 111 8.32 -0.92 -25.29
N ARG A 112 9.23 -1.41 -26.12
CA ARG A 112 9.62 -2.83 -26.32
C ARG A 112 10.08 -3.62 -25.07
N SER A 113 10.01 -3.05 -23.86
CA SER A 113 10.56 -3.66 -22.64
C SER A 113 9.57 -3.58 -21.45
N PRO A 114 8.89 -4.69 -21.11
CA PRO A 114 7.98 -4.82 -19.97
C PRO A 114 8.65 -4.48 -18.62
N TYR A 115 9.94 -4.80 -18.46
CA TYR A 115 10.67 -4.56 -17.21
C TYR A 115 11.03 -3.08 -16.99
N ILE A 116 11.31 -2.32 -18.05
CA ILE A 116 11.48 -0.85 -17.94
C ILE A 116 10.15 -0.20 -17.53
N LEU A 117 9.02 -0.66 -18.08
CA LEU A 117 7.70 -0.16 -17.68
C LEU A 117 7.40 -0.44 -16.21
N LEU A 118 7.86 -1.57 -15.70
CA LEU A 118 7.74 -1.92 -14.30
C LEU A 118 8.57 -0.98 -13.40
N PHE A 119 9.79 -0.64 -13.80
CA PHE A 119 10.61 0.37 -13.11
C PHE A 119 9.94 1.75 -13.09
N PHE A 120 9.43 2.21 -14.23
CA PHE A 120 8.68 3.46 -14.32
C PHE A 120 7.41 3.42 -13.48
N SER A 121 6.75 2.27 -13.41
CA SER A 121 5.57 2.07 -12.59
C SER A 121 5.89 2.20 -11.10
N PHE A 122 7.02 1.63 -10.66
CA PHE A 122 7.51 1.79 -9.29
C PHE A 122 7.86 3.25 -8.98
N LEU A 123 8.52 3.96 -9.90
CA LEU A 123 8.82 5.39 -9.76
C LEU A 123 7.55 6.23 -9.64
N LEU A 124 6.57 5.99 -10.51
CA LEU A 124 5.29 6.69 -10.48
C LEU A 124 4.55 6.45 -9.16
N ALA A 125 4.51 5.20 -8.69
CA ALA A 125 3.91 4.86 -7.40
C ALA A 125 4.64 5.56 -6.23
N SER A 126 5.97 5.64 -6.29
CA SER A 126 6.79 6.33 -5.29
C SER A 126 6.53 7.84 -5.28
N VAL A 127 6.37 8.49 -6.44
CA VAL A 127 6.00 9.91 -6.53
C VAL A 127 4.58 10.14 -6.02
N LEU A 128 3.63 9.27 -6.39
CA LEU A 128 2.24 9.36 -5.95
C LEU A 128 2.11 9.20 -4.43
N GLN A 129 3.01 8.43 -3.81
CA GLN A 129 3.08 8.31 -2.37
C GLN A 129 3.40 9.63 -1.68
N LEU A 130 4.23 10.52 -2.26
CA LEU A 130 4.46 11.85 -1.70
C LEU A 130 3.17 12.67 -1.61
N ALA A 131 2.26 12.51 -2.57
CA ALA A 131 0.98 13.20 -2.60
C ALA A 131 -0.07 12.55 -1.68
N ILE A 132 -0.03 11.22 -1.53
CA ILE A 132 -1.02 10.45 -0.76
C ILE A 132 -0.33 9.73 0.41
N PRO A 133 -0.29 10.34 1.62
CA PRO A 133 0.36 9.76 2.80
C PRO A 133 -0.51 8.68 3.47
N SER A 134 -1.16 7.82 2.68
CA SER A 134 -2.00 6.73 3.17
C SER A 134 -1.64 5.45 2.42
N ALA A 135 -0.96 4.53 3.12
CA ALA A 135 -0.53 3.25 2.54
C ALA A 135 -1.72 2.47 1.96
N THR A 136 -2.76 2.24 2.76
CA THR A 136 -3.94 1.49 2.32
C THR A 136 -4.67 2.19 1.17
N GLY A 137 -4.87 3.51 1.26
CA GLY A 137 -5.53 4.28 0.21
C GLY A 137 -4.77 4.26 -1.12
N LEU A 138 -3.44 4.32 -1.06
CA LEU A 138 -2.55 4.22 -2.22
C LEU A 138 -2.56 2.80 -2.81
N ALA A 139 -2.50 1.75 -1.99
CA ALA A 139 -2.55 0.37 -2.49
C ALA A 139 -3.81 0.09 -3.29
N VAL A 140 -4.99 0.47 -2.79
CA VAL A 140 -6.23 0.21 -3.53
C VAL A 140 -6.30 1.04 -4.81
N LEU A 141 -5.75 2.26 -4.80
CA LEU A 141 -5.65 3.09 -6.01
C LEU A 141 -4.76 2.42 -7.06
N LEU A 142 -3.56 1.98 -6.68
CA LEU A 142 -2.61 1.33 -7.58
C LEU A 142 -3.14 -0.02 -8.10
N MET A 143 -3.81 -0.79 -7.25
CA MET A 143 -4.48 -2.05 -7.63
C MET A 143 -5.63 -1.85 -8.62
N GLY A 144 -6.37 -0.75 -8.51
CA GLY A 144 -7.44 -0.46 -9.46
C GLY A 144 -6.96 0.05 -10.82
N THR A 145 -5.69 0.44 -10.94
CA THR A 145 -5.24 1.34 -12.03
C THR A 145 -4.01 0.80 -12.74
N MET A 146 -2.91 0.66 -12.01
CA MET A 146 -1.63 0.19 -12.57
C MET A 146 -1.57 -1.33 -12.65
N PHE A 147 -2.20 -2.04 -11.72
CA PHE A 147 -2.24 -3.51 -11.74
C PHE A 147 -2.82 -4.08 -13.04
N PRO A 148 -4.04 -3.71 -13.52
CA PRO A 148 -4.57 -4.27 -14.76
C PRO A 148 -3.71 -3.91 -15.99
N ILE A 149 -3.08 -2.74 -15.99
CA ILE A 149 -2.16 -2.31 -17.07
C ILE A 149 -0.93 -3.21 -17.10
N MET A 150 -0.32 -3.50 -15.94
CA MET A 150 0.86 -4.37 -15.85
C MET A 150 0.53 -5.81 -16.28
N ILE A 151 -0.61 -6.35 -15.86
CA ILE A 151 -1.08 -7.68 -16.29
C ILE A 151 -1.25 -7.74 -17.80
N GLY A 152 -1.93 -6.76 -18.40
CA GLY A 152 -2.17 -6.73 -19.86
C GLY A 152 -0.91 -6.52 -20.71
N LEU A 153 0.22 -6.18 -20.10
CA LEU A 153 1.53 -6.13 -20.76
C LEU A 153 2.29 -7.47 -20.71
N GLY A 154 1.70 -8.50 -20.07
CA GLY A 154 2.28 -9.84 -19.94
C GLY A 154 3.17 -10.02 -18.71
N LEU A 155 3.13 -9.10 -17.73
CA LEU A 155 3.84 -9.28 -16.45
C LEU A 155 3.06 -10.23 -15.52
N SER A 156 3.78 -10.98 -14.69
CA SER A 156 3.12 -11.87 -13.73
C SER A 156 2.34 -11.07 -12.66
N PRO A 157 1.20 -11.58 -12.16
CA PRO A 157 0.47 -10.95 -11.07
C PRO A 157 1.29 -10.76 -9.80
N ALA A 158 2.21 -11.69 -9.53
CA ALA A 158 3.13 -11.60 -8.40
C ALA A 158 4.11 -10.42 -8.55
N SER A 159 4.64 -10.18 -9.76
CA SER A 159 5.52 -9.04 -10.04
C SER A 159 4.77 -7.71 -9.91
N ALA A 160 3.55 -7.61 -10.48
CA ALA A 160 2.71 -6.42 -10.36
C ALA A 160 2.35 -6.12 -8.88
N ALA A 161 1.91 -7.14 -8.13
CA ALA A 161 1.60 -6.99 -6.71
C ALA A 161 2.84 -6.65 -5.87
N GLY A 162 4.00 -7.25 -6.19
CA GLY A 162 5.26 -6.99 -5.50
C GLY A 162 5.74 -5.54 -5.62
N VAL A 163 5.60 -4.94 -6.80
CA VAL A 163 5.92 -3.50 -7.02
C VAL A 163 4.99 -2.60 -6.22
N ILE A 164 3.69 -2.88 -6.27
CA ILE A 164 2.69 -2.11 -5.52
C ILE A 164 2.98 -2.24 -4.02
N ALA A 165 3.17 -3.45 -3.50
CA ALA A 165 3.48 -3.70 -2.11
C ALA A 165 4.78 -3.01 -1.66
N THR A 166 5.83 -3.06 -2.48
CA THR A 166 7.11 -2.44 -2.12
C THR A 166 7.05 -0.92 -2.14
N SER A 167 6.30 -0.32 -3.09
CA SER A 167 6.09 1.13 -3.10
C SER A 167 5.42 1.62 -1.81
N LEU A 168 4.52 0.84 -1.23
CA LEU A 168 3.89 1.17 0.05
C LEU A 168 4.86 1.17 1.24
N GLY A 169 5.88 0.30 1.23
CA GLY A 169 6.83 0.18 2.33
C GLY A 169 7.87 1.30 2.39
N VAL A 170 8.00 2.06 1.31
CA VAL A 170 9.09 3.02 1.07
C VAL A 170 8.57 4.45 1.24
N ALA A 171 8.08 4.78 2.45
CA ALA A 171 7.41 6.04 2.71
C ALA A 171 8.39 7.21 3.00
N TYR A 172 8.38 8.24 2.15
CA TYR A 172 9.27 9.40 2.24
C TYR A 172 8.55 10.75 2.33
N THR A 173 7.38 10.78 2.94
CA THR A 173 6.53 11.96 2.93
C THR A 173 6.69 12.75 4.24
N PRO A 174 6.74 14.10 4.20
CA PRO A 174 6.78 14.92 5.42
C PRO A 174 5.46 14.85 6.20
N MET A 175 4.39 14.36 5.58
CA MET A 175 3.12 14.07 6.25
C MET A 175 3.09 12.68 6.91
N ALA A 176 4.13 11.84 6.71
CA ALA A 176 4.19 10.53 7.32
C ALA A 176 4.37 10.66 8.83
N VAL A 177 3.58 9.90 9.59
CA VAL A 177 3.65 9.84 11.06
C VAL A 177 5.05 9.50 11.53
N ASP A 178 5.76 8.65 10.79
CA ASP A 178 7.13 8.23 11.10
C ASP A 178 8.12 9.40 10.97
N ALA A 179 7.97 10.24 9.94
CA ALA A 179 8.79 11.43 9.75
C ALA A 179 8.53 12.48 10.86
N ILE A 180 7.26 12.67 11.24
CA ILE A 180 6.88 13.57 12.35
C ILE A 180 7.52 13.10 13.66
N ARG A 181 7.38 11.82 13.99
CA ARG A 181 7.96 11.22 15.20
C ARG A 181 9.49 11.23 15.20
N ALA A 182 10.11 11.01 14.04
CA ALA A 182 11.56 11.06 13.90
C ALA A 182 12.08 12.49 14.11
N THR A 183 11.39 13.50 13.60
CA THR A 183 11.75 14.91 13.79
C THR A 183 11.69 15.30 15.27
N ASP A 184 10.63 14.88 15.98
CA ASP A 184 10.49 15.07 17.42
C ASP A 184 11.63 14.38 18.20
N ALA A 185 12.02 13.17 17.80
CA ALA A 185 13.08 12.40 18.46
C ALA A 185 14.49 12.99 18.27
N VAL A 186 14.75 13.64 17.13
CA VAL A 186 16.04 14.29 16.82
C VAL A 186 16.14 15.69 17.44
N GLY A 187 15.08 16.18 18.10
CA GLY A 187 15.08 17.50 18.74
C GLY A 187 14.99 18.66 17.74
N MET A 188 14.63 18.39 16.49
CA MET A 188 14.41 19.40 15.44
C MET A 188 13.03 20.09 15.55
N GLY A 189 12.24 19.78 16.58
CA GLY A 189 10.95 20.39 16.83
C GLY A 189 9.97 20.13 15.68
N LYS A 190 9.32 21.19 15.18
CA LYS A 190 8.27 21.10 14.14
C LYS A 190 8.78 21.24 12.71
N ASP A 191 10.10 21.34 12.48
CA ASP A 191 10.64 21.48 11.12
C ASP A 191 10.79 20.10 10.43
N VAL A 192 9.64 19.46 10.21
CA VAL A 192 9.55 18.14 9.57
C VAL A 192 9.97 18.23 8.10
N VAL A 193 9.73 19.36 7.45
CA VAL A 193 10.10 19.58 6.05
C VAL A 193 11.62 19.69 5.89
N GLY A 194 12.29 20.46 6.77
CA GLY A 194 13.75 20.54 6.79
C GLY A 194 14.40 19.18 7.07
N TYR A 195 13.87 18.42 8.03
CA TYR A 195 14.33 17.06 8.32
C TYR A 195 14.21 16.14 7.10
N VAL A 196 13.04 16.12 6.45
CA VAL A 196 12.78 15.25 5.29
C VAL A 196 13.63 15.65 4.10
N ILE A 197 13.82 16.93 3.80
CA ILE A 197 14.61 17.34 2.64
C ILE A 197 16.11 17.11 2.86
N SER A 198 16.63 17.46 4.04
CA SER A 198 18.08 17.43 4.30
C SER A 198 18.60 16.03 4.65
N TYR A 199 17.85 15.25 5.44
CA TYR A 199 18.29 13.94 5.92
C TYR A 199 17.62 12.79 5.17
N GLN A 200 16.31 12.87 4.95
CA GLN A 200 15.56 11.75 4.37
C GLN A 200 15.57 11.76 2.83
N GLY A 201 15.65 12.93 2.19
CA GLY A 201 15.53 13.12 0.75
C GLY A 201 16.64 12.43 -0.05
N PRO A 202 17.93 12.63 0.28
CA PRO A 202 19.01 11.94 -0.41
C PRO A 202 18.93 10.41 -0.24
N ALA A 203 18.59 9.95 0.97
CA ALA A 203 18.39 8.53 1.26
C ALA A 203 17.17 7.95 0.53
N ALA A 204 16.09 8.73 0.42
CA ALA A 204 14.88 8.37 -0.31
C ALA A 204 15.15 8.16 -1.80
N ILE A 205 15.86 9.08 -2.44
CA ILE A 205 16.21 8.96 -3.86
C ILE A 205 17.10 7.74 -4.09
N ALA A 206 18.13 7.55 -3.25
CA ALA A 206 19.03 6.41 -3.35
C ALA A 206 18.30 5.07 -3.20
N THR A 207 17.39 4.98 -2.22
CA THR A 207 16.60 3.76 -1.96
C THR A 207 15.56 3.50 -3.04
N VAL A 208 14.83 4.50 -3.53
CA VAL A 208 13.88 4.33 -4.64
C VAL A 208 14.60 3.82 -5.88
N LEU A 209 15.76 4.38 -6.21
CA LEU A 209 16.56 3.89 -7.35
C LEU A 209 17.07 2.48 -7.12
N ALA A 210 17.65 2.19 -5.95
CA ALA A 210 18.18 0.86 -5.63
C ALA A 210 17.08 -0.23 -5.63
N VAL A 211 15.93 0.07 -5.02
CA VAL A 211 14.77 -0.84 -4.97
C VAL A 211 14.15 -1.02 -6.35
N GLY A 212 14.01 0.06 -7.12
CA GLY A 212 13.50 -0.01 -8.49
C GLY A 212 14.40 -0.89 -9.38
N ILE A 213 15.72 -0.70 -9.31
CA ILE A 213 16.68 -1.54 -10.05
C ILE A 213 16.59 -2.99 -9.57
N THR A 214 16.51 -3.22 -8.27
CA THR A 214 16.40 -4.57 -7.69
C THR A 214 15.14 -5.27 -8.18
N HIS A 215 14.01 -4.58 -8.28
CA HIS A 215 12.77 -5.14 -8.83
C HIS A 215 12.94 -5.61 -10.26
N VAL A 216 13.59 -4.82 -11.12
CA VAL A 216 13.85 -5.20 -12.52
C VAL A 216 14.60 -6.53 -12.60
N PHE A 217 15.65 -6.71 -11.80
CA PHE A 217 16.43 -7.95 -11.81
C PHE A 217 15.72 -9.12 -11.12
N TRP A 218 15.14 -8.88 -9.95
CA TRP A 218 14.51 -9.91 -9.14
C TRP A 218 13.26 -10.47 -9.82
N GLN A 219 12.42 -9.60 -10.38
CA GLN A 219 11.20 -10.02 -11.04
C GLN A 219 11.48 -10.68 -12.38
N ARG A 220 12.49 -10.22 -13.12
CA ARG A 220 12.98 -10.96 -14.28
C ARG A 220 13.41 -12.37 -13.93
N HIS A 221 14.11 -12.55 -12.81
CA HIS A 221 14.52 -13.87 -12.33
C HIS A 221 13.33 -14.75 -11.90
N CYS A 222 12.36 -14.16 -11.20
CA CYS A 222 11.14 -14.86 -10.78
C CYS A 222 10.25 -15.25 -11.97
N ASP A 223 10.05 -14.35 -12.93
CA ASP A 223 9.25 -14.61 -14.14
C ASP A 223 9.92 -15.69 -15.01
N LEU A 224 11.25 -15.67 -15.13
CA LEU A 224 12.01 -16.74 -15.80
C LEU A 224 11.86 -18.10 -15.11
N LYS A 225 11.88 -18.15 -13.76
CA LYS A 225 11.66 -19.38 -12.99
C LYS A 225 10.24 -19.93 -13.14
N LEU A 226 9.27 -19.05 -13.34
CA LEU A 226 7.86 -19.42 -13.57
C LEU A 226 7.58 -19.79 -15.03
N GLY A 227 8.57 -19.69 -15.93
CA GLY A 227 8.40 -19.91 -17.36
C GLY A 227 7.54 -18.82 -18.05
N ILE A 228 7.29 -17.71 -17.37
CA ILE A 228 6.53 -16.58 -17.88
C ILE A 228 7.50 -15.71 -18.67
N VAL A 229 7.53 -15.92 -19.99
CA VAL A 229 8.15 -14.96 -20.90
C VAL A 229 7.11 -13.87 -21.15
N PRO A 230 7.39 -12.60 -20.79
CA PRO A 230 6.44 -11.52 -21.03
C PRO A 230 6.30 -11.33 -22.54
N ASP A 231 5.21 -11.88 -23.08
CA ASP A 231 4.88 -11.84 -24.49
C ASP A 231 3.90 -10.69 -24.74
N LEU A 232 4.39 -9.64 -25.40
CA LEU A 232 3.65 -8.42 -25.75
C LEU A 232 2.61 -8.74 -26.85
N GLY A 233 1.65 -9.63 -26.61
CA GLY A 233 0.77 -10.07 -27.69
C GLY A 233 -0.36 -11.04 -27.36
N LYS A 234 -0.26 -11.90 -26.34
CA LYS A 234 -1.22 -13.01 -26.21
C LYS A 234 -2.67 -12.62 -25.92
N GLU A 235 -2.92 -11.52 -25.21
CA GLU A 235 -4.31 -11.09 -24.94
C GLU A 235 -5.04 -10.49 -26.15
N ASP A 236 -4.31 -10.03 -27.19
CA ASP A 236 -4.96 -9.48 -28.39
C ASP A 236 -5.60 -10.56 -29.27
N GLU A 237 -5.11 -11.81 -29.24
CA GLU A 237 -5.71 -12.90 -30.04
C GLU A 237 -6.96 -13.49 -29.37
N GLU A 238 -6.96 -13.68 -28.05
CA GLU A 238 -8.15 -14.20 -27.34
C GLU A 238 -9.26 -13.14 -27.18
N GLY A 239 -8.91 -11.85 -27.09
CA GLY A 239 -9.86 -10.73 -27.01
C GLY A 239 -10.53 -10.35 -28.34
N SER A 240 -10.16 -10.99 -29.45
CA SER A 240 -10.68 -10.71 -30.80
C SER A 240 -12.00 -11.42 -31.13
N LYS A 241 -12.42 -12.41 -30.32
CA LYS A 241 -13.60 -13.25 -30.61
C LYS A 241 -14.87 -12.89 -29.84
N GLU A 242 -14.78 -12.09 -28.78
CA GLU A 242 -15.98 -11.57 -28.11
C GLU A 242 -16.18 -10.11 -28.49
N LYS A 243 -17.42 -9.74 -28.84
CA LYS A 243 -17.88 -8.38 -29.13
C LYS A 243 -17.61 -7.47 -27.92
N GLY A 244 -16.37 -7.03 -27.74
CA GLY A 244 -15.93 -6.25 -26.59
C GLY A 244 -16.39 -4.80 -26.71
N ALA A 245 -16.91 -4.25 -25.62
CA ALA A 245 -17.47 -2.91 -25.51
C ALA A 245 -16.65 -1.82 -26.24
N PRO A 246 -17.31 -0.83 -26.87
CA PRO A 246 -16.63 0.20 -27.64
C PRO A 246 -15.62 0.99 -26.79
N GLY A 247 -14.52 1.43 -27.40
CA GLY A 247 -13.38 2.07 -26.70
C GLY A 247 -13.73 3.29 -25.84
N PHE A 248 -14.92 3.88 -26.00
CA PHE A 248 -15.47 4.89 -25.10
C PHE A 248 -15.62 4.41 -23.65
N TYR A 249 -15.89 3.12 -23.42
CA TYR A 249 -15.99 2.54 -22.07
C TYR A 249 -14.68 2.58 -21.29
N ALA A 250 -13.52 2.71 -21.95
CA ALA A 250 -12.22 2.87 -21.29
C ALA A 250 -12.11 4.20 -20.52
N LEU A 251 -12.96 5.19 -20.84
CA LEU A 251 -12.94 6.49 -20.17
C LEU A 251 -13.57 6.43 -18.76
N LEU A 252 -14.47 5.47 -18.51
CA LEU A 252 -15.21 5.35 -17.25
C LEU A 252 -14.33 4.99 -16.04
N PRO A 253 -13.41 4.00 -16.11
CA PRO A 253 -12.48 3.72 -15.01
C PRO A 253 -11.43 4.83 -14.84
N MET A 254 -11.02 5.47 -15.94
CA MET A 254 -10.11 6.63 -15.94
C MET A 254 -10.74 7.87 -15.29
N LEU A 255 -12.06 8.05 -15.41
CA LEU A 255 -12.76 9.18 -14.80
C LEU A 255 -12.63 9.17 -13.27
N ARG A 256 -12.61 7.98 -12.66
CA ARG A 256 -12.37 7.83 -11.22
C ARG A 256 -10.98 8.31 -10.79
N LEU A 257 -9.97 8.03 -11.61
CA LEU A 257 -8.61 8.52 -11.40
C LEU A 257 -8.56 10.03 -11.48
N LEU A 258 -9.14 10.61 -12.54
CA LEU A 258 -9.16 12.05 -12.74
C LEU A 258 -9.90 12.78 -11.62
N TRP A 259 -11.05 12.27 -11.18
CA TRP A 259 -11.83 12.90 -10.12
C TRP A 259 -11.12 12.87 -8.77
N ARG A 260 -10.41 11.77 -8.44
CA ARG A 260 -9.62 11.68 -7.21
C ARG A 260 -8.35 12.54 -7.26
N SER A 261 -7.66 12.58 -8.40
CA SER A 261 -6.55 13.52 -8.60
C SER A 261 -7.00 14.99 -8.53
N PHE A 262 -8.21 15.30 -9.01
CA PHE A 262 -8.80 16.64 -8.91
C PHE A 262 -9.21 16.99 -7.48
N SER A 263 -9.77 16.04 -6.73
CA SER A 263 -10.10 16.21 -5.31
C SER A 263 -8.88 16.39 -4.41
N LEU A 264 -7.75 15.75 -4.74
CA LEU A 264 -6.46 15.92 -4.04
C LEU A 264 -5.80 17.28 -4.34
N SER A 265 -6.18 17.96 -5.42
CA SER A 265 -5.68 19.29 -5.75
C SER A 265 -6.47 20.43 -5.07
N PHE A 266 -7.56 20.10 -4.38
CA PHE A 266 -8.50 21.04 -3.76
C PHE A 266 -8.66 20.87 -2.24
N SER A 267 -7.85 20.02 -1.60
CA SER A 267 -7.77 19.86 -0.14
C SER A 267 -6.36 20.11 0.36
#